data_AF-A0A936I8S2-F1
#
_entry.id   AF-A0A936I8S2-F1
#
_cell.length_a   1.000
_cell.length_b   1.000
_cell.length_c   1.000
_cell.angle_alpha   90.00
_cell.angle_beta   90.00
_cell.angle_gamma   90.00
#
_symmetry.space_group_name_H-M   'P 1'
#
loop_
_entity.id
_entity.type
_entity.pdbx_description
1 polymer ?
#
loop_
_entity_poly.entity_id
_entity_poly.type
_entity_poly.pdbx_seq_one_letter_code
_entity_poly.pdbx_strand_id
1 'polypeptide(L)'
;MCQTTRDRNTGSTAPNMAYNIHFTLKKNPLNFDDLEDFLQCYNPCNIHKRKETYHPDTNPGGRWRKFSLQEILERDKTSLDLTWIKDQSLTDLDNLPDSDVLALGIIDNLEAGVERFREIIESLNTKSK
;
A
#
# COMPACT_ATOMS: atom_id res chain seq x y z
N MET A 1 -19.16 16.31 22.86
CA MET A 1 -18.01 15.68 23.53
C MET A 1 -18.42 14.27 23.95
N CYS A 2 -17.86 13.23 23.34
CA CYS A 2 -18.05 11.85 23.82
C CYS A 2 -16.99 11.56 24.89
N GLN A 3 -17.43 11.28 26.11
CA GLN A 3 -16.56 10.92 27.22
C GLN A 3 -16.17 9.44 27.08
N THR A 4 -14.89 9.17 26.80
CA THR A 4 -14.40 7.80 26.60
C THR A 4 -13.81 7.27 27.91
N THR A 5 -14.56 6.42 28.61
CA THR A 5 -14.05 5.63 29.75
C THR A 5 -13.06 4.59 29.23
N ARG A 6 -11.82 4.61 29.75
CA ARG A 6 -10.69 3.84 29.23
C ARG A 6 -10.59 2.51 29.97
N ASP A 7 -11.35 1.51 29.54
CA ASP A 7 -11.23 0.15 30.06
C ASP A 7 -10.04 -0.60 29.45
N ARG A 8 -9.11 -1.05 30.30
CA ARG A 8 -7.80 -1.63 29.94
C ARG A 8 -7.84 -3.04 29.33
N ASN A 9 -9.01 -3.64 29.13
CA ASN A 9 -9.16 -5.06 28.73
C ASN A 9 -9.80 -5.29 27.35
N THR A 10 -9.79 -4.29 26.47
CA THR A 10 -10.40 -4.41 25.14
C THR A 10 -9.34 -4.66 24.07
N GLY A 11 -9.49 -5.74 23.30
CA GLY A 11 -8.59 -6.12 22.22
C GLY A 11 -8.31 -4.99 21.23
N SER A 12 -7.10 -4.97 20.68
CA SER A 12 -6.63 -3.91 19.80
C SER A 12 -7.27 -4.03 18.41
N THR A 13 -7.93 -2.96 17.96
CA THR A 13 -8.37 -2.81 16.57
C THR A 13 -7.34 -1.99 15.81
N ALA A 14 -6.84 -2.52 14.70
CA ALA A 14 -5.86 -1.83 13.87
C ALA A 14 -6.49 -1.40 12.53
N PRO A 15 -6.38 -0.12 12.15
CA PRO A 15 -6.62 0.34 10.78
C PRO A 15 -5.42 0.06 9.88
N ASN A 16 -5.67 -0.27 8.62
CA ASN A 16 -4.66 -0.20 7.57
C ASN A 16 -5.02 0.86 6.52
N MET A 17 -4.51 2.09 6.71
CA MET A 17 -4.67 3.21 5.77
C MET A 17 -3.53 3.32 4.74
N ALA A 18 -2.43 2.61 4.94
CA ALA A 18 -1.24 2.71 4.09
C ALA A 18 -1.26 1.72 2.90
N TYR A 19 -2.04 0.63 2.97
CA TYR A 19 -2.13 -0.36 1.91
C TYR A 19 -3.02 0.12 0.74
N ASN A 20 -2.54 -0.07 -0.49
CA ASN A 20 -3.23 0.22 -1.76
C ASN A 20 -3.73 1.66 -1.94
N ILE A 21 -3.18 2.65 -1.22
CA ILE A 21 -3.46 4.06 -1.46
C ILE A 21 -2.15 4.84 -1.51
N HIS A 22 -1.88 5.45 -2.67
CA HIS A 22 -0.71 6.30 -2.87
C HIS A 22 -1.12 7.77 -2.84
N PHE A 23 -0.98 8.39 -1.67
CA PHE A 23 -1.11 9.83 -1.53
C PHE A 23 0.18 10.51 -2.02
N THR A 24 0.04 11.52 -2.87
CA THR A 24 1.16 12.33 -3.34
C THR A 24 0.81 13.80 -3.18
N LEU A 25 1.77 14.60 -2.72
CA LEU A 25 1.54 16.02 -2.40
C LEU A 25 1.02 16.86 -3.59
N LYS A 26 1.28 16.44 -4.83
CA LYS A 26 0.95 17.23 -6.03
C LYS A 26 -0.14 16.62 -6.92
N LYS A 27 -0.27 15.30 -6.98
CA LYS A 27 -1.19 14.62 -7.91
C LYS A 27 -2.38 13.97 -7.21
N ASN A 28 -2.23 13.59 -5.93
CA ASN A 28 -3.28 12.95 -5.16
C ASN A 28 -3.13 13.32 -3.66
N PRO A 29 -3.41 14.58 -3.29
CA PRO A 29 -3.28 15.02 -1.90
C PRO A 29 -4.32 14.32 -1.03
N LEU A 30 -3.94 14.01 0.22
CA LEU A 30 -4.83 13.41 1.21
C LEU A 30 -5.99 14.37 1.50
N ASN A 31 -7.22 13.93 1.27
CA ASN A 31 -8.42 14.70 1.58
C ASN A 31 -9.13 14.14 2.81
N PHE A 32 -10.03 14.94 3.38
CA PHE A 32 -10.81 14.53 4.54
C PHE A 32 -11.75 13.35 4.22
N ASP A 33 -12.28 13.32 3.00
CA ASP A 33 -13.19 12.26 2.54
C ASP A 33 -12.50 10.87 2.58
N ASP A 34 -11.18 10.82 2.34
CA ASP A 34 -10.38 9.60 2.44
C ASP A 34 -10.31 9.06 3.89
N LEU A 35 -10.54 9.93 4.88
CA LEU A 35 -10.51 9.62 6.30
C LEU A 35 -11.91 9.34 6.86
N GLU A 36 -12.98 9.57 6.11
CA GLU A 36 -14.34 9.40 6.60
C GLU A 36 -14.65 7.94 6.95
N ASP A 37 -14.26 7.00 6.10
CA ASP A 37 -14.39 5.56 6.35
C ASP A 37 -13.63 5.12 7.60
N PHE A 38 -12.44 5.70 7.81
CA PHE A 38 -11.67 5.50 9.03
C PHE A 38 -12.41 6.02 10.27
N LEU A 39 -12.97 7.23 10.21
CA LEU A 39 -13.69 7.84 11.33
C LEU A 39 -14.94 7.04 11.70
N GLN A 40 -15.66 6.53 10.70
CA GLN A 40 -16.83 5.67 10.90
C GLN A 40 -16.43 4.35 11.57
N CYS A 41 -15.37 3.69 11.10
CA CYS A 41 -14.88 2.44 11.68
C CYS A 41 -14.26 2.63 13.08
N TYR A 42 -13.58 3.75 13.32
CA TYR A 42 -12.96 4.08 14.61
C TYR A 42 -14.01 4.27 15.71
N ASN A 43 -15.19 4.81 15.36
CA ASN A 43 -16.32 5.07 16.25
C ASN A 43 -15.88 5.66 17.61
N PRO A 44 -15.42 6.93 17.65
CA PRO A 44 -14.83 7.53 18.84
C PRO A 44 -15.79 7.59 20.04
N CYS A 45 -17.09 7.59 19.77
CA CYS A 45 -18.13 7.64 20.79
C CYS A 45 -18.41 6.29 21.45
N ASN A 46 -18.11 5.17 20.79
CA ASN A 46 -18.28 3.86 21.40
C ASN A 46 -17.29 2.84 20.83
N ILE A 47 -16.17 2.70 21.54
CA ILE A 47 -15.08 1.79 21.18
C ILE A 47 -15.50 0.31 21.14
N HIS A 48 -16.57 -0.07 21.86
CA HIS A 48 -17.08 -1.44 21.90
C HIS A 48 -17.99 -1.77 20.72
N LYS A 49 -18.52 -0.75 20.02
CA LYS A 49 -19.37 -0.92 18.84
C LYS A 49 -18.59 -0.77 17.52
N ARG A 50 -17.26 -0.83 17.57
CA ARG A 50 -16.43 -0.90 16.36
C ARG A 50 -16.79 -2.18 15.61
N LYS A 51 -17.06 -2.05 14.32
CA LYS A 51 -17.29 -3.18 13.43
C LYS A 51 -16.02 -3.43 12.63
N GLU A 52 -15.57 -4.68 12.60
CA GLU A 52 -14.52 -5.06 11.69
C GLU A 52 -15.07 -5.20 10.27
N THR A 53 -14.26 -4.76 9.30
CA THR A 53 -14.57 -4.89 7.88
C THR A 53 -13.83 -6.07 7.27
N TYR A 54 -12.73 -6.51 7.89
CA TYR A 54 -11.99 -7.70 7.49
C TYR A 54 -12.71 -8.98 7.87
N HIS A 55 -12.77 -9.92 6.93
CA HIS A 55 -13.15 -11.30 7.19
C HIS A 55 -12.30 -12.21 6.31
N PRO A 56 -11.70 -13.30 6.84
CA PRO A 56 -10.78 -14.15 6.09
C PRO A 56 -11.41 -14.70 4.79
N ASP A 57 -12.67 -15.15 4.86
CA ASP A 57 -13.33 -15.80 3.72
C ASP A 57 -14.18 -14.84 2.85
N THR A 58 -14.86 -13.86 3.45
CA THR A 58 -15.84 -13.01 2.73
C THR A 58 -15.28 -11.65 2.34
N ASN A 59 -14.27 -11.13 3.05
CA ASN A 59 -13.65 -9.85 2.75
C ASN A 59 -12.18 -9.77 3.22
N PRO A 60 -11.26 -10.50 2.57
CA PRO A 60 -9.84 -10.50 2.95
C PRO A 60 -9.16 -9.14 2.73
N GLY A 61 -9.77 -8.25 1.94
CA GLY A 61 -9.30 -6.89 1.68
C GLY A 61 -9.75 -5.84 2.70
N GLY A 62 -10.49 -6.24 3.76
CA GLY A 62 -10.99 -5.30 4.75
C GLY A 62 -9.89 -4.56 5.51
N ARG A 63 -10.00 -3.22 5.57
CA ARG A 63 -9.03 -2.31 6.20
C ARG A 63 -9.09 -2.28 7.73
N TRP A 64 -10.14 -2.83 8.33
CA TRP A 64 -10.34 -2.84 9.78
C TRP A 64 -10.41 -4.26 10.30
N ARG A 65 -9.42 -4.67 11.11
CA ARG A 65 -9.37 -5.99 11.74
C ARG A 65 -9.15 -5.87 13.25
N LYS A 66 -9.83 -6.72 14.01
CA LYS A 66 -9.61 -6.85 15.45
C LYS A 66 -8.61 -7.98 15.71
N PHE A 67 -7.70 -7.75 16.65
CA PHE A 67 -6.80 -8.77 17.17
C PHE A 67 -7.07 -9.00 18.65
N SER A 68 -7.06 -10.27 19.04
CA SER A 68 -7.10 -10.67 20.45
C SER A 68 -5.71 -10.49 21.08
N LEU A 69 -5.68 -10.36 22.41
CA LEU A 69 -4.41 -10.25 23.14
C LEU A 69 -3.57 -11.53 23.00
N GLN A 70 -4.22 -12.70 22.95
CA GLN A 70 -3.56 -13.99 22.78
C GLN A 70 -2.82 -14.06 21.44
N GLU A 71 -3.46 -13.65 20.34
CA GLU A 71 -2.83 -13.61 19.02
C GLU A 71 -1.61 -12.68 18.96
N ILE A 72 -1.61 -11.59 19.72
CA ILE A 72 -0.46 -10.65 19.77
C ILE A 72 0.67 -11.24 20.63
N LEU A 73 0.33 -11.96 21.71
CA LEU A 73 1.31 -12.58 22.61
C LEU A 73 1.98 -13.81 21.99
N GLU A 74 1.27 -14.56 21.15
CA GLU A 74 1.82 -15.70 20.41
C GLU A 74 2.79 -15.27 19.30
N ARG A 75 2.81 -13.98 18.92
CA ARG A 75 3.74 -13.45 17.93
C ARG A 75 5.12 -13.22 18.51
N ASP A 76 6.11 -13.49 17.68
CA ASP A 76 7.51 -13.29 18.01
C ASP A 76 7.75 -11.81 18.41
N LYS A 77 8.31 -11.62 19.61
CA LYS A 77 8.66 -10.32 20.21
C LYS A 77 7.51 -9.33 20.47
N THR A 78 6.24 -9.79 20.57
CA THR A 78 5.08 -8.89 20.76
C THR A 78 5.05 -7.73 19.73
N SER A 79 5.47 -8.01 18.50
CA SER A 79 5.50 -7.00 17.46
C SER A 79 4.07 -6.54 17.13
N LEU A 80 3.84 -5.23 17.22
CA LEU A 80 2.58 -4.58 16.85
C LEU A 80 2.49 -4.25 15.35
N ASP A 81 3.50 -4.66 14.57
CA ASP A 81 3.48 -4.55 13.12
C ASP A 81 2.55 -5.63 12.54
N LEU A 82 1.26 -5.28 12.43
CA LEU A 82 0.18 -6.15 12.00
C LEU A 82 -0.25 -5.79 10.58
N THR A 83 0.11 -6.63 9.62
CA THR A 83 -0.32 -6.54 8.23
C THR A 83 -1.06 -7.84 7.83
N TRP A 84 -2.25 -7.71 7.24
CA TRP A 84 -3.09 -8.85 6.84
C TRP A 84 -3.73 -8.71 5.46
N ILE A 85 -3.72 -7.50 4.90
CA ILE A 85 -4.13 -7.26 3.52
C ILE A 85 -2.94 -7.66 2.65
N LYS A 86 -3.16 -8.55 1.69
CA LYS A 86 -2.19 -8.86 0.65
C LYS A 86 -2.37 -7.86 -0.48
N ASP A 87 -1.27 -7.29 -0.96
CA ASP A 87 -1.31 -6.34 -2.08
C ASP A 87 -1.74 -7.07 -3.35
N GLN A 88 -2.68 -6.50 -4.11
CA GLN A 88 -3.03 -6.99 -5.45
C GLN A 88 -2.03 -6.52 -6.51
N SER A 89 -1.11 -5.60 -6.19
CA SER A 89 0.02 -5.24 -7.04
C SER A 89 1.13 -6.31 -7.04
N LEU A 90 1.19 -7.18 -6.02
CA LEU A 90 2.09 -8.34 -6.02
C LEU A 90 1.73 -9.36 -7.09
N THR A 91 0.48 -9.39 -7.54
CA THR A 91 0.09 -10.21 -8.70
C THR A 91 0.74 -9.75 -10.00
N ASP A 92 1.22 -8.51 -10.12
CA ASP A 92 2.02 -8.06 -11.27
C ASP A 92 3.52 -8.40 -11.12
N LEU A 93 4.02 -8.59 -9.90
CA LEU A 93 5.37 -9.13 -9.65
C LEU A 93 5.43 -10.64 -9.92
N ASP A 94 4.37 -11.38 -9.58
CA ASP A 94 4.24 -12.81 -9.89
C ASP A 94 3.91 -13.07 -11.37
N ASN A 95 3.52 -12.03 -12.12
CA ASN A 95 3.24 -12.06 -13.55
C ASN A 95 4.31 -11.32 -14.36
N LEU A 96 5.50 -11.15 -13.78
CA LEU A 96 6.68 -10.70 -14.52
C LEU A 96 6.99 -11.74 -15.60
N PRO A 97 7.16 -11.34 -16.88
CA PRO A 97 7.66 -12.24 -17.90
C PRO A 97 9.04 -12.76 -17.47
N ASP A 98 9.42 -13.92 -18.00
CA ASP A 98 10.66 -14.60 -17.63
C ASP A 98 11.86 -13.65 -17.64
N SER A 99 12.84 -13.89 -16.77
CA SER A 99 14.00 -13.01 -16.57
C SER A 99 14.71 -12.70 -17.89
N ASP A 100 14.72 -13.67 -18.82
CA ASP A 100 15.31 -13.52 -20.14
C ASP A 100 14.54 -12.52 -21.02
N VAL A 101 13.21 -12.49 -20.93
CA VAL A 101 12.36 -11.54 -21.68
C VAL A 101 12.55 -10.12 -21.17
N LEU A 102 12.68 -9.95 -19.85
CA LEU A 102 12.94 -8.65 -19.22
C LEU A 102 14.34 -8.13 -19.58
N ALA A 103 15.34 -9.00 -19.54
CA ALA A 103 16.71 -8.63 -19.91
C ALA A 103 16.80 -8.16 -21.36
N LEU A 104 16.13 -8.86 -22.29
CA LEU A 104 16.06 -8.47 -23.71
C LEU A 104 15.37 -7.11 -23.89
N GLY A 105 14.24 -6.88 -23.22
CA GLY A 105 13.53 -5.59 -23.32
C GLY A 105 14.32 -4.40 -22.74
N ILE A 106 15.19 -4.63 -21.76
CA ILE A 106 16.11 -3.60 -21.24
C ILE A 106 17.21 -3.32 -22.27
N ILE A 107 17.79 -4.35 -22.89
CA ILE A 107 18.83 -4.20 -23.92
C ILE A 107 18.29 -3.42 -25.12
N ASP A 108 17.12 -3.77 -25.64
CA ASP A 108 16.49 -3.10 -26.79
C ASP A 108 16.23 -1.61 -26.50
N ASN A 109 15.74 -1.28 -25.31
CA ASN A 109 15.49 0.11 -24.91
C ASN A 109 16.79 0.91 -24.78
N LEU A 110 17.85 0.29 -24.26
CA LEU A 110 19.17 0.93 -24.17
C LEU A 110 19.79 1.14 -25.54
N GLU A 111 19.69 0.17 -26.46
CA GLU A 111 20.16 0.31 -27.84
C GLU A 111 19.41 1.43 -28.57
N ALA A 112 18.09 1.48 -28.46
CA ALA A 112 17.29 2.57 -29.02
C ALA A 112 17.67 3.93 -28.44
N GLY A 113 18.01 3.99 -27.15
CA GLY A 113 18.53 5.19 -26.49
C GLY A 113 19.88 5.62 -27.05
N VAL A 114 20.81 4.68 -27.21
CA VAL A 114 22.14 4.93 -27.78
C VAL A 114 22.04 5.43 -29.22
N GLU A 115 21.15 4.85 -30.02
CA GLU A 115 20.97 5.25 -31.42
C GLU A 115 20.46 6.70 -31.53
N ARG A 116 19.49 7.08 -30.69
CA ARG A 116 19.04 8.48 -30.61
C ARG A 116 20.17 9.44 -30.25
N PHE A 117 21.09 9.05 -29.37
CA PHE A 117 22.26 9.88 -29.06
C PHE A 117 23.22 9.99 -30.24
N ARG A 118 23.41 8.93 -31.02
CA ARG A 118 24.22 8.97 -32.24
C ARG A 118 23.62 9.91 -33.29
N GLU A 119 22.32 9.83 -33.51
CA GLU A 119 21.59 10.74 -34.41
C GLU A 119 21.77 12.21 -33.99
N ILE A 120 21.69 12.50 -32.69
CA ILE A 120 21.92 13.85 -32.15
C ILE A 120 23.36 14.31 -32.43
N ILE A 121 24.36 13.45 -32.20
CA ILE A 121 25.77 13.78 -32.45
C ILE A 121 26.03 14.04 -33.94
N GLU A 122 25.44 13.25 -34.83
CA GLU A 122 25.55 13.43 -36.28
C GLU A 122 24.88 14.73 -36.75
N SER A 123 23.70 15.04 -36.22
CA SER A 123 23.00 16.31 -36.42
C SER A 123 23.81 17.52 -35.95
N LEU A 124 24.53 17.40 -34.84
CA LEU A 124 25.39 18.46 -34.32
C LEU A 124 26.67 18.64 -35.17
N ASN A 125 27.29 17.55 -35.64
CA ASN A 125 28.48 17.61 -36.49
C ASN A 125 28.18 18.17 -37.89
N THR A 126 26.99 17.92 -38.44
CA THR A 126 26.57 18.47 -39.74
C THR A 126 26.25 19.96 -39.70
N LYS A 127 25.81 20.50 -38.55
CA LYS A 127 25.59 21.93 -38.33
C LYS A 127 26.87 22.76 -38.12
N SER A 128 28.02 22.11 -37.88
CA SER A 128 29.30 22.79 -37.62
C SER A 128 30.15 23.04 -38.89
N LYS A 129 29.60 22.80 -40.09
CA LYS A 129 30.27 23.00 -41.38
C LYS A 129 29.53 24.04 -42.21
#